data_AF-A0A956KS47-F1
#
_entry.id   AF-A0A956KS47-F1
#
_cell.length_a   1.000
_cell.length_b   1.000
_cell.length_c   1.000
_cell.angle_alpha   90.00
_cell.angle_beta   90.00
_cell.angle_gamma   90.00
#
_symmetry.space_group_name_H-M   'P 1'
#
loop_
_entity.id
_entity.type
_entity.pdbx_description
1 polymer ?
#
loop_
_entity_poly.entity_id
_entity_poly.type
_entity_poly.pdbx_seq_one_letter_code
_entity_poly.pdbx_strand_id
1 'polypeptide(L)' 'MEENVNLSTVIDAVCQEKNISREVLIDTVEQAVATAAKRVFVDREIEASFDLETGNVNLFQVLYVVD' A
#
# COMPACT_ATOMS: atom_id res chain seq x y z
N MET A 1 13.44 -17.99 -10.18
CA MET A 1 12.35 -17.03 -10.45
C MET A 1 11.98 -16.48 -9.09
N GLU A 2 12.03 -15.17 -8.89
CA GLU A 2 11.45 -14.59 -7.69
C GLU A 2 9.94 -14.78 -7.77
N GLU A 3 9.37 -15.53 -6.82
CA GLU A 3 7.91 -15.51 -6.62
C GLU A 3 7.54 -14.12 -6.16
N ASN A 4 7.01 -13.34 -7.10
CA ASN A 4 6.44 -12.04 -6.81
C ASN A 4 5.18 -12.30 -5.98
N VAL A 5 5.31 -12.18 -4.65
CA VAL A 5 4.24 -12.48 -3.69
C VAL A 5 3.04 -11.61 -4.03
N ASN A 6 2.02 -12.21 -4.62
CA ASN A 6 0.84 -11.47 -5.05
C ASN A 6 0.06 -11.02 -3.81
N LEU A 7 0.16 -9.73 -3.51
CA LEU A 7 -0.34 -9.18 -2.25
C LEU A 7 -1.87 -9.32 -2.13
N SER A 8 -2.59 -9.28 -3.26
CA SER A 8 -4.04 -9.56 -3.32
C SER A 8 -4.39 -10.96 -2.80
N THR A 9 -3.62 -12.00 -3.18
CA THR A 9 -3.84 -13.37 -2.69
C THR A 9 -3.58 -13.50 -1.18
N VAL A 10 -2.55 -12.81 -0.67
CA VAL A 10 -2.27 -12.79 0.79
C VAL A 10 -3.37 -12.05 1.54
N ILE A 11 -3.86 -10.94 1.00
CA ILE A 11 -4.99 -10.18 1.53
C ILE A 11 -6.25 -11.05 1.59
N ASP A 12 -6.60 -11.79 0.53
CA ASP A 12 -7.74 -12.73 0.52
C ASP A 12 -7.65 -13.77 1.64
N ALA A 13 -6.49 -14.43 1.76
CA ALA A 13 -6.27 -15.46 2.77
C ALA A 13 -6.46 -14.91 4.19
N VAL A 14 -5.86 -13.76 4.50
CA VAL A 14 -5.97 -13.12 5.82
C VAL A 14 -7.40 -12.61 6.08
N CYS A 15 -8.08 -12.06 5.08
CA CYS A 15 -9.49 -11.65 5.19
C CYS A 15 -10.40 -12.84 5.55
N GLN A 16 -10.20 -14.00 4.94
CA GLN A 16 -10.94 -15.23 5.26
C GLN A 16 -10.58 -15.78 6.65
N GLU A 17 -9.29 -15.90 6.98
CA GLU A 17 -8.85 -16.44 8.27
C GLU A 17 -9.25 -15.58 9.48
N LYS A 18 -9.22 -14.25 9.33
CA LYS A 18 -9.47 -13.31 10.42
C LYS A 18 -10.88 -12.72 10.41
N ASN A 19 -11.67 -13.02 9.36
CA ASN A 19 -12.98 -12.42 9.11
C ASN A 19 -12.93 -10.88 9.14
N ILE A 20 -11.94 -10.31 8.44
CA ILE A 20 -11.70 -8.86 8.33
C ILE A 20 -12.09 -8.41 6.92
N SER A 21 -12.76 -7.25 6.82
CA SER A 21 -13.11 -6.64 5.53
C SER A 21 -11.87 -6.28 4.71
N ARG A 22 -11.88 -6.59 3.42
CA ARG A 22 -10.76 -6.35 2.49
C ARG A 22 -10.25 -4.91 2.53
N GLU A 23 -11.16 -3.95 2.50
CA GLU A 23 -10.89 -2.51 2.53
C GLU A 23 -10.04 -2.11 3.75
N VAL A 24 -10.35 -2.66 4.94
CA VAL A 24 -9.60 -2.37 6.18
C VAL A 24 -8.17 -2.91 6.10
N LEU A 25 -7.99 -4.09 5.50
CA LEU A 25 -6.66 -4.69 5.33
C LEU A 25 -5.84 -3.94 4.28
N ILE A 26 -6.48 -3.46 3.21
CA ILE A 26 -5.85 -2.61 2.18
C ILE A 26 -5.39 -1.27 2.78
N ASP A 27 -6.27 -0.54 3.47
CA ASP A 27 -5.93 0.73 4.14
C ASP A 27 -4.77 0.54 5.14
N THR A 28 -4.79 -0.55 5.91
CA THR A 28 -3.69 -0.89 6.83
C THR A 28 -2.37 -1.11 6.08
N VAL A 29 -2.39 -1.75 4.90
CA VAL A 29 -1.21 -1.97 4.05
C VAL A 29 -0.72 -0.66 3.45
N GLU A 30 -1.61 0.17 2.90
CA GLU A 30 -1.30 1.50 2.36
C GLU A 30 -0.63 2.38 3.43
N GLN A 31 -1.22 2.47 4.63
CA GLN A 31 -0.66 3.22 5.75
C GLN A 31 0.70 2.67 6.23
N ALA A 32 0.87 1.35 6.27
CA ALA A 32 2.15 0.73 6.64
C ALA A 32 3.26 1.05 5.63
N VAL A 33 2.95 0.94 4.33
CA VAL A 33 3.90 1.26 3.25
C VAL A 33 4.19 2.76 3.17
N ALA A 34 3.18 3.63 3.32
CA ALA A 34 3.38 5.08 3.40
C ALA A 34 4.25 5.47 4.60
N THR A 35 4.06 4.81 5.76
CA THR A 35 4.89 5.02 6.96
C THR A 35 6.34 4.57 6.74
N ALA A 36 6.55 3.44 6.06
CA ALA A 36 7.89 3.00 5.68
C ALA A 36 8.55 3.95 4.67
N ALA A 37 7.80 4.39 3.66
CA ALA A 37 8.26 5.34 2.64
C ALA A 37 8.66 6.69 3.26
N LYS A 38 7.84 7.25 4.17
CA LYS A 38 8.15 8.51 4.90
C LYS A 38 9.42 8.44 5.74
N ARG A 39 9.86 7.25 6.17
CA ARG A 39 11.16 7.05 6.86
C ARG A 39 12.36 7.05 5.92
N VAL A 40 12.17 6.67 4.66
CA VAL A 40 13.23 6.63 3.63
C VAL A 40 13.31 7.97 2.89
N PHE A 41 12.16 8.53 2.54
CA PHE A 41 12.00 9.78 1.80
C PHE A 41 11.68 10.93 2.78
N VAL A 42 12.67 11.26 3.61
CA VAL A 42 12.60 12.39 4.56
C VAL A 42 12.30 13.69 3.79
N ASP A 43 11.51 14.57 4.41
CA ASP A 43 11.04 15.86 3.85
C ASP A 43 10.20 15.77 2.56
N ARG A 44 9.61 14.60 2.27
CA ARG A 44 8.65 14.44 1.15
C ARG A 44 7.27 14.02 1.63
N GLU A 45 6.25 14.66 1.08
CA GLU A 45 4.86 14.24 1.25
C GLU A 45 4.59 13.05 0.32
N ILE A 46 4.74 11.84 0.87
CA ILE A 46 4.51 10.58 0.16
C ILE A 46 3.16 9.98 0.57
N GLU A 47 2.37 9.63 -0.43
CA GLU A 47 1.16 8.83 -0.32
C GLU A 47 1.39 7.44 -0.92
N ALA A 48 0.69 6.43 -0.40
CA ALA A 48 0.68 5.08 -0.93
C ALA A 48 -0.74 4.71 -1.31
N SER A 49 -0.92 4.03 -2.44
CA SER A 49 -2.22 3.49 -2.84
C SER A 49 -2.09 2.10 -3.45
N PHE A 50 -2.99 1.20 -3.05
CA PHE A 50 -3.06 -0.18 -3.51
C PHE A 50 -3.89 -0.31 -4.77
N ASP A 51 -3.27 -0.83 -5.81
CA ASP A 51 -3.92 -1.15 -7.08
C ASP A 51 -4.64 -2.50 -6.98
N LEU A 52 -5.97 -2.46 -7.03
CA LEU A 52 -6.85 -3.63 -6.96
C LEU A 52 -6.79 -4.53 -8.21
N GLU A 53 -6.41 -4.00 -9.38
CA GLU A 53 -6.25 -4.78 -10.60
C GLU A 53 -4.91 -5.51 -10.64
N THR A 54 -3.82 -4.81 -10.30
CA THR A 54 -2.47 -5.37 -10.41
C THR A 54 -1.94 -6.00 -9.12
N GLY A 55 -2.53 -5.68 -7.97
CA GLY A 55 -2.12 -6.17 -6.65
C GLY A 55 -0.85 -5.51 -6.09
N ASN A 56 -0.46 -4.35 -6.63
CA ASN A 56 0.75 -3.62 -6.25
C ASN A 56 0.42 -2.41 -5.36
N VAL A 57 1.37 -2.00 -4.50
CA VAL A 57 1.29 -0.70 -3.81
C VAL A 57 2.11 0.32 -4.59
N ASN A 58 1.44 1.34 -5.13
CA ASN A 58 2.06 2.47 -5.81
C ASN A 58 2.39 3.58 -4.79
N LEU A 59 3.51 4.27 -5.01
CA LEU A 59 3.92 5.43 -4.21
C LEU A 59 3.85 6.70 -5.05
N PHE A 60 3.21 7.73 -4.50
CA PHE A 60 3.06 9.03 -5.13
C PHE A 60 3.69 10.11 -4.26
N GLN A 61 4.36 11.08 -4.87
CA GLN A 61 4.84 12.27 -4.19
C GLN A 61 3.91 13.44 -4.49
N VAL A 62 3.32 14.02 -3.43
CA VAL A 62 2.51 15.23 -3.53
C VAL A 62 3.45 16.44 -3.70
N LEU A 63 3.10 17.34 -4.61
CA LEU A 63 3.83 18.57 -4.90
C LEU A 63 2.84 19.73 -5.01
N TYR A 64 3.08 20.77 -4.22
CA TYR A 64 2.30 22.01 -4.28
C TYR A 64 2.92 22.96 -5.31
N VAL A 65 2.16 23.30 -6.35
CA VAL A 65 2.56 24.31 -7.33
C VAL A 65 2.34 25.69 -6.72
N VAL A 66 3.39 26.51 -6.72
CA VAL A 66 3.36 27.92 -6.31
C VAL A 66 3.63 28.81 -7.53
N ASP A 67 3.09 30.02 -7.50
CA ASP A 67 3.19 31.07 -8.53
C ASP A 67 4.55 31.81 -8.46
#